data_AF-A0A956DNL4-F1
#
_entry.id   AF-A0A956DNL4-F1
#
_cell.length_a   1.000
_cell.length_b   1.000
_cell.length_c   1.000
_cell.angle_alpha   90.00
_cell.angle_beta   90.00
_cell.angle_gamma   90.00
#
_symmetry.space_group_name_H-M   'P 1'
#
loop_
_entity.id
_entity.type
_entity.pdbx_description
1 polymer ?
#
loop_
_entity_poly.entity_id
_entity_poly.type
_entity_poly.pdbx_seq_one_letter_code
_entity_poly.pdbx_strand_id
1 'polypeptide(L)'
;MHAALRSLASAWVLVGLAAACAQPPPAKHPDHDKVAAAQQKWCDMLAELGGERFRHAKECGAAYPGASADFLVRMTTCYGEEMKRYGDDAPDSGAVVSDCTLQILTGVDPGDVAQTVAGRARCARQERCQGISQDVCQSVFDRLDGSAKAMLTNRYNLRSQHELATCLTDGACGTDGDEAEMEKCYQDARQKLVWLPLSL
;
A
#
# COMPACT_ATOMS: atom_id res chain seq x y z
N MET A 1 -21.23 14.07 -69.83
CA MET A 1 -20.20 13.09 -69.42
C MET A 1 -19.35 13.77 -68.35
N HIS A 2 -19.74 13.62 -67.09
CA HIS A 2 -19.03 14.19 -65.93
C HIS A 2 -18.36 13.05 -65.18
N ALA A 3 -17.04 13.13 -65.03
CA ALA A 3 -16.20 12.11 -64.42
C ALA A 3 -16.44 12.03 -62.91
N ALA A 4 -16.40 10.80 -62.41
CA ALA A 4 -16.73 10.39 -61.05
C ALA A 4 -15.83 11.04 -59.98
N LEU A 5 -16.48 11.52 -58.92
CA LEU A 5 -15.86 11.98 -57.68
C LEU A 5 -15.17 10.80 -56.96
N ARG A 6 -13.92 11.04 -56.56
CA ARG A 6 -13.05 10.13 -55.83
C ARG A 6 -13.54 9.94 -54.40
N SER A 7 -13.80 8.70 -54.02
CA SER A 7 -13.80 8.24 -52.63
C SER A 7 -12.37 8.18 -52.11
N LEU A 8 -12.08 8.93 -51.04
CA LEU A 8 -11.03 8.60 -50.08
C LEU A 8 -11.63 8.80 -48.69
N ALA A 9 -12.23 7.73 -48.18
CA ALA A 9 -12.73 7.66 -46.83
C ALA A 9 -11.56 7.62 -45.84
N SER A 10 -11.60 8.57 -44.93
CA SER A 10 -10.74 8.76 -43.77
C SER A 10 -10.50 7.47 -42.99
N ALA A 11 -9.27 6.97 -43.01
CA ALA A 11 -8.82 5.85 -42.19
C ALA A 11 -7.68 6.31 -41.27
N TRP A 12 -7.99 7.12 -40.26
CA TRP A 12 -7.05 7.53 -39.20
C TRP A 12 -7.80 7.89 -37.92
N VAL A 13 -8.20 6.91 -37.11
CA VAL A 13 -8.27 7.02 -35.63
C VAL A 13 -8.32 5.60 -35.04
N LEU A 14 -7.18 4.93 -34.91
CA LEU A 14 -7.01 3.76 -34.02
C LEU A 14 -5.60 3.75 -33.45
N VAL A 15 -5.23 4.82 -32.75
CA VAL A 15 -4.05 4.83 -31.87
C VAL A 15 -4.45 5.58 -30.61
N GLY A 16 -4.69 4.86 -29.51
CA GLY A 16 -5.06 5.55 -28.26
C GLY A 16 -5.57 4.71 -27.09
N LEU A 17 -5.35 3.38 -27.04
CA LEU A 17 -5.77 2.56 -25.88
C LEU A 17 -4.63 1.68 -25.34
N ALA A 18 -3.40 2.19 -25.34
CA ALA A 18 -2.24 1.51 -24.74
C ALA A 18 -1.60 2.29 -23.57
N ALA A 19 -2.27 3.32 -23.04
CA ALA A 19 -1.75 4.14 -21.93
C ALA A 19 -2.31 3.75 -20.55
N ALA A 20 -3.07 2.65 -20.43
CA ALA A 20 -3.67 2.23 -19.16
C ALA A 20 -2.79 1.28 -18.30
N CYS A 21 -1.60 0.90 -18.76
CA CYS A 21 -0.68 0.03 -18.01
C CYS A 21 0.73 0.61 -17.83
N ALA A 22 0.93 1.91 -18.12
CA ALA A 22 2.14 2.58 -17.71
C ALA A 22 2.05 2.82 -16.20
N GLN A 23 2.51 1.84 -15.41
CA GLN A 23 2.73 2.07 -13.99
C GLN A 23 3.61 3.32 -13.87
N PRO A 24 3.18 4.36 -13.14
CA PRO A 24 3.99 5.54 -12.95
C PRO A 24 5.37 5.11 -12.43
N PRO A 25 6.46 5.76 -12.89
CA PRO A 25 7.79 5.41 -12.44
C PRO A 25 7.80 5.37 -10.91
N PRO A 26 8.44 4.35 -10.31
CA PRO A 26 8.39 4.16 -8.88
C PRO A 26 8.84 5.44 -8.19
N ALA A 27 7.96 6.01 -7.37
CA ALA A 27 8.32 7.18 -6.58
C ALA A 27 9.55 6.81 -5.74
N LYS A 28 10.63 7.58 -5.88
CA LYS A 28 11.86 7.38 -5.11
C LYS A 28 11.59 7.81 -3.68
N HIS A 29 11.19 6.86 -2.83
CA HIS A 29 10.99 7.10 -1.42
C HIS A 29 12.33 7.05 -0.68
N PRO A 30 12.54 7.86 0.38
CA PRO A 30 13.82 7.93 1.11
C PRO A 30 14.30 6.60 1.70
N ASP A 31 13.41 5.64 1.86
CA ASP A 31 13.64 4.31 2.43
C ASP A 31 13.62 3.18 1.41
N HIS A 32 13.57 3.49 0.10
CA HIS A 32 13.52 2.50 -0.99
C HIS A 32 14.54 1.36 -0.81
N ASP A 33 15.79 1.67 -0.45
CA ASP A 33 16.84 0.67 -0.28
C ASP A 33 16.57 -0.25 0.93
N LYS A 34 15.97 0.28 2.00
CA LYS A 34 15.57 -0.51 3.17
C LYS A 34 14.43 -1.44 2.84
N VAL A 35 13.46 -0.96 2.06
CA VAL A 35 12.32 -1.76 1.61
C VAL A 35 12.79 -2.88 0.68
N ALA A 36 13.66 -2.57 -0.28
CA ALA A 36 14.26 -3.57 -1.16
C ALA A 36 15.03 -4.65 -0.39
N ALA A 37 15.84 -4.25 0.61
CA ALA A 37 16.55 -5.19 1.46
C ALA A 37 15.60 -6.08 2.30
N ALA A 38 14.50 -5.52 2.82
CA ALA A 38 13.50 -6.29 3.55
C ALA A 38 12.71 -7.25 2.64
N GLN A 39 12.39 -6.82 1.41
CA GLN A 39 11.76 -7.66 0.39
C GLN A 39 12.66 -8.85 0.04
N GLN A 40 13.97 -8.62 -0.11
CA GLN A 40 14.90 -9.71 -0.38
C GLN A 40 14.89 -10.76 0.75
N LYS A 41 14.93 -10.33 2.02
CA LYS A 41 14.85 -11.25 3.17
C LYS A 41 13.55 -12.05 3.20
N TRP A 42 12.43 -11.42 2.84
CA TRP A 42 11.14 -12.11 2.69
C TRP A 42 11.23 -13.21 1.62
N CYS A 43 11.79 -12.90 0.45
CA CYS A 43 11.95 -13.87 -0.63
C CYS A 43 12.91 -15.00 -0.27
N ASP A 44 14.01 -14.70 0.42
CA ASP A 44 14.98 -15.70 0.88
C ASP A 44 14.32 -16.68 1.87
N MET A 45 13.50 -16.17 2.80
CA MET A 45 12.73 -16.99 3.73
C MET A 45 11.71 -17.87 3.02
N LEU A 46 10.97 -17.34 2.04
CA LEU A 46 10.03 -18.13 1.25
C LEU A 46 10.75 -19.23 0.44
N ALA A 47 11.95 -18.94 -0.08
CA ALA A 47 12.77 -19.93 -0.76
C ALA A 47 13.26 -21.04 0.20
N GLU A 48 13.63 -20.69 1.44
CA GLU A 48 13.97 -21.66 2.48
C GLU A 48 12.79 -22.60 2.78
N LEU A 49 11.59 -22.05 2.95
CA LEU A 49 10.39 -22.84 3.27
C LEU A 49 9.89 -23.67 2.09
N GLY A 50 9.90 -23.13 0.87
CA GLY A 50 9.42 -23.82 -0.33
C GLY A 50 10.42 -24.82 -0.93
N GLY A 51 11.69 -24.77 -0.50
CA GLY A 51 12.76 -25.61 -1.02
C GLY A 51 12.91 -25.51 -2.55
N GLU A 52 13.29 -26.60 -3.22
CA GLU A 52 13.42 -26.63 -4.68
C GLU A 52 12.11 -26.36 -5.45
N ARG A 53 10.96 -26.33 -4.76
CA ARG A 53 9.65 -26.08 -5.35
C ARG A 53 9.22 -24.61 -5.32
N PHE A 54 10.00 -23.71 -4.72
CA PHE A 54 9.68 -22.28 -4.75
C PHE A 54 9.90 -21.67 -6.14
N ARG A 55 8.91 -21.87 -7.03
CA ARG A 55 8.94 -21.42 -8.43
C ARG A 55 8.88 -19.89 -8.57
N HIS A 56 8.51 -19.19 -7.50
CA HIS A 56 8.21 -17.78 -7.49
C HIS A 56 9.38 -16.89 -7.03
N ALA A 57 10.59 -17.43 -6.87
CA ALA A 57 11.77 -16.68 -6.40
C ALA A 57 12.06 -15.43 -7.25
N LYS A 58 12.00 -15.58 -8.58
CA LYS A 58 12.23 -14.48 -9.52
C LYS A 58 11.13 -13.42 -9.46
N GLU A 59 9.88 -13.85 -9.29
CA GLU A 59 8.73 -12.93 -9.19
C GLU A 59 8.73 -12.20 -7.85
N CYS A 60 9.13 -12.87 -6.77
CA CYS A 60 9.26 -12.27 -5.45
C CYS A 60 10.31 -11.16 -5.41
N GLY A 61 11.48 -11.38 -6.02
CA GLY A 61 12.53 -10.36 -6.09
C GLY A 61 12.22 -9.21 -7.06
N ALA A 62 11.39 -9.46 -8.09
CA ALA A 62 10.91 -8.45 -9.03
C ALA A 62 9.64 -7.72 -8.54
N ALA A 63 9.00 -8.22 -7.49
CA ALA A 63 7.81 -7.62 -6.92
C ALA A 63 8.14 -6.21 -6.42
N TYR A 64 7.29 -5.25 -6.79
CA TYR A 64 7.39 -3.92 -6.24
C TYR A 64 6.78 -3.93 -4.84
N PRO A 65 7.57 -3.73 -3.77
CA PRO A 65 7.06 -3.83 -2.41
C PRO A 65 6.06 -2.70 -2.13
N GLY A 66 4.81 -3.08 -1.85
CA GLY A 66 3.78 -2.18 -1.33
C GLY A 66 3.94 -1.91 0.16
N ALA A 67 4.64 -2.79 0.89
CA ALA A 67 4.77 -2.67 2.33
C ALA A 67 6.04 -1.91 2.76
N SER A 68 6.00 -1.31 3.95
CA SER A 68 7.17 -0.72 4.62
C SER A 68 8.22 -1.77 4.96
N ALA A 69 9.48 -1.36 5.08
CA ALA A 69 10.56 -2.26 5.47
C ALA A 69 10.30 -2.94 6.85
N ASP A 70 9.75 -2.21 7.82
CA ASP A 70 9.43 -2.74 9.15
C ASP A 70 8.32 -3.81 9.09
N PHE A 71 7.27 -3.57 8.29
CA PHE A 71 6.23 -4.57 8.07
C PHE A 71 6.81 -5.85 7.47
N LEU A 72 7.61 -5.71 6.40
CA LEU A 72 8.21 -6.86 5.72
C LEU A 72 9.08 -7.65 6.69
N VAL A 73 9.92 -7.00 7.50
CA VAL A 73 10.74 -7.67 8.52
C VAL A 73 9.87 -8.46 9.51
N ARG A 74 8.83 -7.84 10.08
CA ARG A 74 7.95 -8.51 11.05
C ARG A 74 7.14 -9.65 10.42
N MET A 75 6.70 -9.45 9.18
CA MET A 75 5.99 -10.48 8.40
C MET A 75 6.90 -11.66 8.10
N THR A 76 8.16 -11.42 7.70
CA THR A 76 9.16 -12.47 7.49
C THR A 76 9.35 -13.29 8.75
N THR A 77 9.47 -12.65 9.92
CA THR A 77 9.61 -13.34 11.20
C THR A 77 8.36 -14.16 11.55
N CYS A 78 7.19 -13.52 11.61
CA CYS A 78 5.95 -14.19 12.01
C CYS A 78 5.61 -15.35 11.09
N TYR A 79 5.63 -15.13 9.77
CA TYR A 79 5.29 -16.17 8.80
C TYR A 79 6.28 -17.34 8.86
N GLY A 80 7.59 -17.04 8.95
CA GLY A 80 8.62 -18.08 9.07
C GLY A 80 8.47 -18.93 10.33
N GLU A 81 8.13 -18.30 11.46
CA GLU A 81 7.87 -19.00 12.73
C GLU A 81 6.60 -19.84 12.68
N GLU A 82 5.51 -19.29 12.12
CA GLU A 82 4.23 -19.99 11.98
C GLU A 82 4.35 -21.21 11.06
N MET A 83 4.98 -21.06 9.89
CA MET A 83 5.19 -22.19 8.98
C MET A 83 6.08 -23.28 9.59
N LYS A 84 7.12 -22.90 10.36
CA LYS A 84 7.95 -23.87 11.11
C LYS A 84 7.16 -24.55 12.23
N ARG A 85 6.24 -23.83 12.88
CA ARG A 85 5.39 -24.35 13.95
C ARG A 85 4.36 -25.35 13.43
N TYR A 86 3.71 -25.04 12.32
CA TYR A 86 2.71 -25.93 11.74
C TYR A 86 3.33 -27.14 11.02
N GLY A 87 4.53 -26.99 10.43
CA GLY A 87 5.16 -28.07 9.67
C GLY A 87 4.30 -28.51 8.49
N ASP A 88 4.08 -29.82 8.36
CA ASP A 88 3.29 -30.39 7.26
C ASP A 88 1.78 -30.11 7.37
N ASP A 89 1.30 -29.70 8.55
CA ASP A 89 -0.11 -29.37 8.81
C ASP A 89 -0.40 -27.87 8.66
N ALA A 90 0.48 -27.13 7.96
CA ALA A 90 0.30 -25.71 7.74
C ALA A 90 -1.05 -25.40 7.07
N PRO A 91 -1.84 -24.47 7.63
CA PRO A 91 -2.98 -23.94 6.91
C PRO A 91 -2.50 -23.25 5.62
N ASP A 92 -3.42 -22.93 4.73
CA ASP A 92 -3.04 -22.24 3.51
C ASP A 92 -2.28 -20.93 3.84
N SER A 93 -1.35 -20.58 2.96
CA SER A 93 -0.47 -19.44 3.21
C SER A 93 -1.20 -18.11 3.35
N GLY A 94 -2.40 -17.99 2.77
CA GLY A 94 -3.25 -16.82 2.93
C GLY A 94 -3.76 -16.66 4.36
N ALA A 95 -4.13 -17.76 5.03
CA ALA A 95 -4.53 -17.75 6.43
C ALA A 95 -3.37 -17.32 7.35
N VAL A 96 -2.18 -17.91 7.18
CA VAL A 96 -0.99 -17.56 8.00
C VAL A 96 -0.61 -16.08 7.82
N VAL A 97 -0.61 -15.58 6.57
CA VAL A 97 -0.36 -14.17 6.28
C VAL A 97 -1.39 -13.26 6.94
N SER A 98 -2.67 -13.65 6.92
CA SER A 98 -3.75 -12.87 7.54
C SER A 98 -3.57 -12.77 9.05
N ASP A 99 -3.26 -13.89 9.71
CA ASP A 99 -3.01 -13.93 11.15
C ASP A 99 -1.78 -13.11 11.53
N CYS A 100 -0.67 -13.27 10.79
CA CYS A 100 0.53 -12.47 11.00
C CYS A 100 0.29 -10.98 10.76
N THR A 101 -0.51 -10.62 9.75
CA THR A 101 -0.88 -9.23 9.50
C THR A 101 -1.64 -8.66 10.69
N LEU A 102 -2.61 -9.41 11.24
CA LEU A 102 -3.36 -8.98 12.41
C LEU A 102 -2.46 -8.83 13.64
N GLN A 103 -1.57 -9.80 13.90
CA GLN A 103 -0.61 -9.73 15.01
C GLN A 103 0.30 -8.50 14.89
N ILE A 104 0.81 -8.22 13.69
CA ILE A 104 1.65 -7.04 13.43
C ILE A 104 0.86 -5.75 13.65
N LEU A 105 -0.38 -5.67 13.13
CA LEU A 105 -1.24 -4.49 13.26
C LEU A 105 -1.72 -4.23 14.69
N THR A 106 -1.86 -5.27 15.50
CA THR A 106 -2.33 -5.16 16.89
C THR A 106 -1.20 -5.01 17.89
N GLY A 107 0.01 -5.47 17.56
CA GLY A 107 1.22 -5.35 18.38
C GLY A 107 1.94 -4.00 18.29
N VAL A 108 1.37 -3.00 17.59
CA VAL A 108 2.00 -1.69 17.43
C VAL A 108 1.80 -0.84 18.67
N ASP A 109 2.91 -0.32 19.22
CA ASP A 109 2.83 0.74 20.22
C ASP A 109 2.10 1.96 19.62
N PRO A 110 0.95 2.38 20.19
CA PRO A 110 0.20 3.53 19.71
C PRO A 110 1.01 4.84 19.66
N GLY A 111 2.08 4.96 20.45
CA GLY A 111 3.00 6.10 20.49
C GLY A 111 3.86 6.23 19.24
N ASP A 112 4.22 5.10 18.61
CA ASP A 112 5.01 5.13 17.38
C ASP A 112 4.16 5.56 16.16
N VAL A 113 2.83 5.48 16.24
CA VAL A 113 1.91 5.69 15.10
C VAL A 113 1.43 7.13 14.99
N ALA A 114 1.55 7.91 16.07
CA ALA A 114 1.03 9.27 16.16
C ALA A 114 1.80 10.32 15.33
N GLN A 115 3.00 9.98 14.84
CA GLN A 115 3.96 10.93 14.23
C GLN A 115 4.25 10.65 12.75
N THR A 116 3.36 9.96 12.03
CA THR A 116 3.57 9.71 10.60
C THR A 116 3.26 10.93 9.73
N VAL A 117 3.79 10.94 8.51
CA VAL A 117 3.47 11.98 7.50
C VAL A 117 1.98 12.01 7.18
N ALA A 118 1.32 10.85 7.15
CA ALA A 118 -0.12 10.74 6.91
C ALA A 118 -0.95 11.27 8.09
N GLY A 119 -0.53 10.98 9.34
CA GLY A 119 -1.17 11.52 10.55
C GLY A 119 -1.13 13.05 10.58
N ARG A 120 0.05 13.64 10.32
CA ARG A 120 0.20 15.10 10.22
C ARG A 120 -0.63 15.71 9.09
N ALA A 121 -0.60 15.10 7.90
CA ALA A 121 -1.39 15.57 6.76
C ALA A 121 -2.91 15.53 7.04
N ARG A 122 -3.38 14.51 7.76
CA ARG A 122 -4.77 14.42 8.22
C ARG A 122 -5.13 15.59 9.14
N CYS A 123 -4.32 15.88 10.15
CA CYS A 123 -4.61 16.99 11.06
C CYS A 123 -4.50 18.36 10.40
N ALA A 124 -3.54 18.56 9.51
CA ALA A 124 -3.44 19.77 8.70
C ALA A 124 -4.67 19.97 7.79
N ARG A 125 -5.23 18.88 7.25
CA ARG A 125 -6.48 18.93 6.48
C ARG A 125 -7.67 19.32 7.38
N GLN A 126 -7.80 18.72 8.56
CA GLN A 126 -8.90 19.03 9.49
C GLN A 126 -8.89 20.50 9.90
N GLU A 127 -7.71 21.07 10.12
CA GLU A 127 -7.56 22.50 10.36
C GLU A 127 -8.02 23.33 9.16
N ARG A 128 -7.54 23.00 7.96
CA ARG A 128 -7.88 23.73 6.74
C ARG A 128 -9.36 23.65 6.36
N CYS A 129 -9.97 22.47 6.47
CA CYS A 129 -11.31 22.21 5.95
C CYS A 129 -12.43 22.33 7.00
N GLN A 130 -12.11 22.15 8.29
CA GLN A 130 -13.11 22.14 9.37
C GLN A 130 -12.79 23.10 10.52
N GLY A 131 -11.64 23.80 10.48
CA GLY A 131 -11.23 24.70 11.56
C GLY A 131 -10.84 23.98 12.86
N ILE A 132 -10.61 22.66 12.82
CA ILE A 132 -10.16 21.89 13.97
C ILE A 132 -8.65 22.04 14.09
N SER A 133 -8.18 22.71 15.15
CA SER A 133 -6.74 22.90 15.37
C SER A 133 -5.98 21.58 15.36
N GLN A 134 -4.71 21.63 14.93
CA GLN A 134 -3.86 20.43 14.89
C GLN A 134 -3.72 19.76 16.25
N ASP A 135 -3.62 20.53 17.34
CA ASP A 135 -3.52 19.99 18.70
C ASP A 135 -4.76 19.19 19.10
N VAL A 136 -5.95 19.70 18.77
CA VAL A 136 -7.21 18.99 19.03
C VAL A 136 -7.25 17.71 18.21
N CYS A 137 -6.94 17.78 16.91
CA CYS A 137 -6.89 16.60 16.05
C CYS A 137 -5.89 15.55 16.57
N GLN A 138 -4.68 15.96 16.93
CA GLN A 138 -3.65 15.07 17.43
C GLN A 138 -4.09 14.42 18.76
N SER A 139 -4.71 15.18 19.66
CA SER A 139 -5.19 14.65 20.93
C SER A 139 -6.28 13.57 20.77
N VAL A 140 -7.14 13.69 19.75
CA VAL A 140 -8.14 12.67 19.40
C VAL A 140 -7.44 11.48 18.77
N PHE A 141 -6.51 11.73 17.85
CA PHE A 141 -5.73 10.69 17.19
C PHE A 141 -4.96 9.84 18.21
N ASP A 142 -4.35 10.47 19.21
CA ASP A 142 -3.56 9.81 20.26
C ASP A 142 -4.39 8.88 21.14
N ARG A 143 -5.70 9.11 21.25
CA ARG A 143 -6.65 8.26 22.01
C ARG A 143 -7.11 7.03 21.24
N LEU A 144 -6.85 6.95 19.93
CA LEU A 144 -7.16 5.77 19.14
C LEU A 144 -6.25 4.60 19.56
N ASP A 145 -6.78 3.38 19.46
CA ASP A 145 -5.97 2.18 19.63
C ASP A 145 -4.92 2.04 18.50
N GLY A 146 -3.90 1.23 18.72
CA GLY A 146 -2.79 1.05 17.78
C GLY A 146 -3.23 0.57 16.40
N SER A 147 -4.27 -0.28 16.33
CA SER A 147 -4.77 -0.81 15.06
C SER A 147 -5.49 0.26 14.24
N ALA A 148 -6.34 1.07 14.88
CA ALA A 148 -7.01 2.20 14.25
C ALA A 148 -5.99 3.23 13.75
N LYS A 149 -4.96 3.55 14.55
CA LYS A 149 -3.87 4.43 14.10
C LYS A 149 -3.12 3.83 12.91
N ALA A 150 -2.79 2.53 12.93
CA ALA A 150 -2.04 1.89 11.86
C ALA A 150 -2.81 1.90 10.53
N MET A 151 -4.12 1.66 10.58
CA MET A 151 -5.01 1.77 9.41
C MET A 151 -5.09 3.21 8.89
N LEU A 152 -5.38 4.18 9.77
CA LEU A 152 -5.55 5.58 9.37
C LEU A 152 -4.26 6.24 8.89
N THR A 153 -3.10 5.77 9.34
CA THR A 153 -1.82 6.27 8.87
C THR A 153 -1.25 5.50 7.69
N ASN A 154 -1.87 4.39 7.27
CA ASN A 154 -1.24 3.40 6.38
C ASN A 154 0.19 3.05 6.85
N ARG A 155 0.39 2.85 8.17
CA ARG A 155 1.72 2.72 8.79
C ARG A 155 2.63 1.76 8.01
N TYR A 156 2.06 0.67 7.56
CA TYR A 156 2.78 -0.42 6.93
C TYR A 156 2.87 -0.35 5.42
N ASN A 157 2.46 0.77 4.81
CA ASN A 157 2.64 1.04 3.40
C ASN A 157 3.16 2.47 3.25
N LEU A 158 4.48 2.66 3.42
CA LEU A 158 5.13 3.98 3.43
C LEU A 158 4.91 4.76 2.13
N ARG A 159 4.86 4.06 0.99
CA ARG A 159 4.44 4.64 -0.28
C ARG A 159 3.02 5.21 -0.18
N SER A 160 2.07 4.39 0.26
CA SER A 160 0.70 4.85 0.46
C SER A 160 0.56 5.86 1.57
N GLN A 161 1.47 5.95 2.54
CA GLN A 161 1.49 7.07 3.49
C GLN A 161 1.83 8.38 2.79
N HIS A 162 2.83 8.37 1.90
CA HIS A 162 3.21 9.55 1.14
C HIS A 162 2.13 9.91 0.12
N GLU A 163 1.61 8.95 -0.63
CA GLU A 163 0.50 9.17 -1.56
C GLU A 163 -0.76 9.66 -0.83
N LEU A 164 -1.09 9.07 0.33
CA LEU A 164 -2.18 9.52 1.20
C LEU A 164 -1.92 10.94 1.72
N ALA A 165 -0.71 11.22 2.21
CA ALA A 165 -0.36 12.54 2.72
C ALA A 165 -0.46 13.61 1.63
N THR A 166 0.03 13.32 0.42
CA THR A 166 -0.14 14.20 -0.75
C THR A 166 -1.61 14.39 -1.09
N CYS A 167 -2.40 13.31 -1.18
CA CYS A 167 -3.83 13.39 -1.47
C CYS A 167 -4.59 14.22 -0.44
N LEU A 168 -4.32 14.02 0.85
CA LEU A 168 -4.94 14.78 1.94
C LEU A 168 -4.52 16.26 1.93
N THR A 169 -3.28 16.55 1.53
CA THR A 169 -2.73 17.91 1.45
C THR A 169 -3.32 18.68 0.27
N ASP A 170 -3.35 18.06 -0.91
CA ASP A 170 -3.73 18.70 -2.17
C ASP A 170 -5.23 18.63 -2.46
N GLY A 171 -5.94 17.69 -1.84
CA GLY A 171 -7.37 17.49 -2.02
C GLY A 171 -8.18 18.71 -1.58
N ALA A 172 -9.13 19.14 -2.41
CA ALA A 172 -10.07 20.21 -2.09
C ALA A 172 -10.93 19.84 -0.87
N CYS A 173 -11.35 20.85 -0.08
CA CYS A 173 -12.34 20.65 0.97
C CYS A 173 -13.72 20.45 0.33
N GLY A 174 -14.43 19.36 0.66
CA GLY A 174 -15.77 19.10 0.14
C GLY A 174 -16.81 20.12 0.64
N THR A 175 -17.81 20.46 -0.18
CA THR A 175 -18.92 21.34 0.21
C THR A 175 -20.00 20.63 1.03
N ASP A 176 -20.14 19.30 0.87
CA ASP A 176 -21.04 18.44 1.62
C ASP A 176 -20.31 17.16 2.04
N GLY A 177 -19.91 17.07 3.31
CA GLY A 177 -19.23 15.89 3.85
C GLY A 177 -17.84 15.67 3.27
N ASP A 178 -16.82 16.31 3.88
CA ASP A 178 -15.40 16.11 3.56
C ASP A 178 -14.95 14.63 3.67
N GLU A 179 -15.80 13.79 4.24
CA GLU A 179 -15.69 12.33 4.31
C GLU A 179 -15.57 11.67 2.93
N ALA A 180 -16.30 12.12 1.91
CA ALA A 180 -16.26 11.51 0.58
C ALA A 180 -14.92 11.75 -0.14
N GLU A 181 -14.36 12.95 0.00
CA GLU A 181 -13.03 13.27 -0.56
C GLU A 181 -11.91 12.58 0.23
N MET A 182 -12.04 12.47 1.56
CA MET A 182 -11.12 11.66 2.34
C MET A 182 -11.16 10.18 1.92
N GLU A 183 -12.35 9.60 1.77
CA GLU A 183 -12.52 8.18 1.43
C GLU A 183 -11.80 7.82 0.12
N LYS A 184 -11.84 8.70 -0.90
CA LYS A 184 -11.06 8.53 -2.15
C LYS A 184 -9.57 8.37 -1.88
N CYS A 185 -8.99 9.23 -1.05
CA CYS A 185 -7.57 9.14 -0.68
C CYS A 185 -7.22 7.80 0.01
N TYR A 186 -8.15 7.25 0.80
CA TYR A 186 -7.94 5.97 1.50
C TYR A 186 -8.22 4.74 0.63
N GLN A 187 -9.04 4.83 -0.43
CA GLN A 187 -9.30 3.70 -1.32
C GLN A 187 -8.05 3.32 -2.13
N ASP A 188 -7.38 4.30 -2.72
CA ASP A 188 -6.16 4.07 -3.52
C ASP A 188 -5.00 3.52 -2.68
N ALA A 189 -4.92 3.92 -1.41
CA ALA A 189 -3.93 3.41 -0.46
C ALA A 189 -4.20 1.95 -0.06
N ARG A 190 -5.47 1.59 0.18
CA ARG A 190 -5.87 0.23 0.61
C ARG A 190 -5.61 -0.83 -0.46
N GLN A 191 -5.69 -0.48 -1.74
CA GLN A 191 -5.45 -1.43 -2.84
C GLN A 191 -3.97 -1.83 -3.01
N LYS A 192 -3.03 -1.20 -2.31
CA LYS A 192 -1.58 -1.37 -2.50
C LYS A 192 -0.88 -2.11 -1.36
N LEU A 193 -1.62 -2.68 -0.41
CA LEU A 193 -1.10 -3.06 0.90
C LEU A 193 0.00 -4.14 0.88
N VAL A 194 -0.03 -5.14 -0.01
CA VAL A 194 1.03 -6.16 -0.11
C VAL A 194 1.04 -6.78 -1.51
N TRP A 195 2.23 -6.98 -2.11
CA TRP A 195 2.37 -7.99 -3.17
C TRP A 195 2.43 -9.36 -2.48
N LEU A 196 1.38 -10.15 -2.63
CA LEU A 196 1.35 -11.53 -2.17
C LEU A 196 1.41 -12.44 -3.39
N PRO A 197 2.26 -13.47 -3.41
CA PRO A 197 2.00 -14.59 -4.29
C PRO A 197 0.73 -15.26 -3.73
N LEU A 198 -0.41 -15.07 -4.41
CA LEU A 198 -1.69 -15.70 -4.06
C LEU A 198 -1.68 -17.23 -4.30
N SER A 199 -0.50 -17.81 -4.51
CA SER A 199 -0.24 -19.24 -4.59
C SER A 199 1.23 -19.45 -4.23
N LEU A 200 1.50 -20.17 -3.14
CA LEU A 200 2.75 -20.91 -2.96
C LEU A 200 2.64 -22.28 -3.63
#